data_AF-A0A7W5CEG1-F1
#
_entry.id   AF-A0A7W5CEG1-F1
#
_cell.length_a   1.000
_cell.length_b   1.000
_cell.length_c   1.000
_cell.angle_alpha   90.00
_cell.angle_beta   90.00
_cell.angle_gamma   90.00
#
_symmetry.space_group_name_H-M   'P 1'
#
loop_
_entity.id
_entity.type
_entity.pdbx_description
1 polymer ?
#
loop_
_entity_poly.entity_id
_entity_poly.type
_entity_poly.pdbx_seq_one_letter_code
_entity_poly.pdbx_strand_id
1 'polypeptide(L)'
;MTKKIIDQGSMTLGFIGDYMHCKSFHERWIGFNLALKTSGIKPDDSYNITEADWLIADPKWLLCKEEKRGTITISVRRMADDLLIQVKDDGIGMPEKVLENFRRNLPVTHNSSETGGSGFGLRNVQERIRLHYGGNYNIVITSEIGVGTMIVLRIPAVLITEENQQEIDI
;
A
#
# COMPACT_ATOMS: atom_id res chain seq x y z
N MET A 1 12.09 -5.48 -5.52
CA MET A 1 13.46 -5.43 -4.95
C MET A 1 14.11 -6.81 -4.96
N THR A 2 13.60 -7.79 -4.21
CA THR A 2 14.17 -9.16 -4.13
C THR A 2 14.41 -9.81 -5.51
N LYS A 3 13.41 -9.81 -6.40
CA LYS A 3 13.56 -10.34 -7.77
C LYS A 3 14.73 -9.69 -8.54
N LYS A 4 14.90 -8.37 -8.44
CA LYS A 4 16.01 -7.65 -9.08
C LYS A 4 17.38 -8.09 -8.56
N ILE A 5 17.48 -8.43 -7.26
CA ILE A 5 18.72 -8.91 -6.64
C ILE A 5 19.03 -10.35 -7.09
N ILE A 6 18.00 -11.18 -7.24
CA ILE A 6 18.12 -12.53 -7.81
C ILE A 6 18.56 -12.46 -9.27
N ASP A 7 17.94 -11.58 -10.06
CA ASP A 7 18.30 -11.36 -11.48
C ASP A 7 19.76 -10.87 -11.63
N GLN A 8 20.35 -10.30 -10.57
CA GLN A 8 21.76 -9.91 -10.51
C GLN A 8 22.71 -11.05 -10.06
N GLY A 9 22.21 -12.28 -9.91
CA GLY A 9 22.99 -13.48 -9.63
C GLY A 9 23.09 -13.88 -8.15
N SER A 10 22.34 -13.23 -7.24
CA SER A 10 22.35 -13.60 -5.83
C SER A 10 21.51 -14.86 -5.58
N MET A 11 22.14 -15.91 -5.05
CA MET A 11 21.49 -17.20 -4.78
C MET A 11 21.17 -17.43 -3.29
N THR A 12 21.83 -16.69 -2.40
CA THR A 12 21.62 -16.77 -0.94
C THR A 12 21.05 -15.46 -0.46
N LEU A 13 19.81 -15.49 0.02
CA LEU A 13 19.08 -14.30 0.45
C LEU A 13 18.39 -14.59 1.77
N GLY A 14 18.54 -13.66 2.70
CA GLY A 14 17.85 -13.65 3.98
C GLY A 14 16.83 -12.52 4.06
N PHE A 15 15.90 -12.64 4.99
CA PHE A 15 14.95 -11.59 5.32
C PHE A 15 15.13 -11.15 6.78
N ILE A 16 15.22 -9.84 6.98
CA ILE A 16 15.26 -9.25 8.31
C ILE A 16 14.00 -8.40 8.47
N GLY A 17 13.22 -8.72 9.48
CA GLY A 17 12.07 -7.90 9.82
C GLY A 17 11.40 -8.34 11.10
N ASP A 18 10.71 -7.37 11.70
CA ASP A 18 9.87 -7.54 12.87
C ASP A 18 8.56 -6.79 12.61
N TYR A 19 7.43 -7.45 12.87
CA TYR A 19 6.12 -6.84 12.76
C TYR A 19 5.89 -5.71 13.78
N MET A 20 6.39 -5.84 15.01
CA MET A 20 6.26 -4.82 16.06
C MET A 20 6.94 -3.53 15.66
N HIS A 21 8.09 -3.62 15.00
CA HIS A 21 8.81 -2.47 14.47
C HIS A 21 8.29 -2.01 13.10
N CYS A 22 7.72 -2.91 12.29
CA CYS A 22 7.26 -2.57 10.95
C CYS A 22 5.96 -3.28 10.57
N LYS A 23 4.85 -2.53 10.63
CA LYS A 23 3.48 -2.98 10.30
C LYS A 23 3.24 -3.39 8.83
N SER A 24 4.27 -3.34 7.97
CA SER A 24 4.28 -3.87 6.59
C SER A 24 5.11 -5.17 6.45
N PHE A 25 5.52 -5.76 7.58
CA PHE A 25 6.32 -6.98 7.63
C PHE A 25 5.72 -8.09 6.77
N HIS A 26 4.41 -8.31 6.90
CA HIS A 26 3.73 -9.42 6.24
C HIS A 26 3.76 -9.33 4.71
N GLU A 27 3.47 -8.16 4.15
CA GLU A 27 3.52 -7.93 2.70
C GLU A 27 4.95 -8.08 2.16
N ARG A 28 5.94 -7.60 2.92
CA ARG A 28 7.35 -7.73 2.56
C ARG A 28 7.83 -9.19 2.65
N TRP A 29 7.41 -9.92 3.68
CA TRP A 29 7.72 -11.34 3.89
C TRP A 29 7.10 -12.21 2.79
N ILE A 30 5.82 -11.99 2.45
CA ILE A 30 5.17 -12.67 1.32
C ILE A 30 5.90 -12.34 0.02
N GLY A 31 6.19 -11.06 -0.24
CA GLY A 31 6.87 -10.63 -1.46
C GLY A 31 8.26 -11.24 -1.60
N PHE A 32 9.00 -11.38 -0.50
CA PHE A 32 10.29 -12.06 -0.43
C PHE A 32 10.15 -13.55 -0.78
N ASN A 33 9.27 -14.28 -0.09
CA ASN A 33 9.06 -15.71 -0.32
C ASN A 33 8.56 -16.02 -1.74
N LEU A 34 7.67 -15.19 -2.27
CA LEU A 34 7.18 -15.32 -3.64
C LEU A 34 8.31 -15.12 -4.66
N ALA A 35 9.21 -14.15 -4.43
CA ALA A 35 10.34 -13.91 -5.32
C ALA A 35 11.33 -15.09 -5.32
N LEU A 36 11.61 -15.70 -4.16
CA LEU A 36 12.44 -16.91 -4.08
C LEU A 36 11.79 -18.09 -4.83
N LYS A 37 10.51 -18.37 -4.52
CA LYS A 37 9.75 -19.47 -5.13
C LYS A 37 9.68 -19.36 -6.65
N THR A 38 9.33 -18.18 -7.18
CA THR A 38 9.24 -17.94 -8.63
C THR A 38 10.59 -17.95 -9.34
N SER A 39 11.70 -17.85 -8.59
CA SER A 39 13.07 -17.94 -9.12
C SER A 39 13.70 -19.31 -8.88
N GLY A 40 12.95 -20.30 -8.37
CA GLY A 40 13.45 -21.65 -8.08
C GLY A 40 14.41 -21.74 -6.90
N ILE A 41 14.52 -20.69 -6.08
CA ILE A 41 15.37 -20.65 -4.90
C ILE A 41 14.56 -21.16 -3.70
N LYS A 42 15.12 -22.12 -2.95
CA LYS A 42 14.51 -22.60 -1.70
C LYS A 42 14.80 -21.59 -0.58
N PRO A 43 13.79 -21.15 0.18
CA PRO A 43 14.01 -20.36 1.39
C PRO A 43 14.85 -21.15 2.39
N ASP A 44 15.77 -20.46 3.07
CA ASP A 44 16.58 -21.01 4.14
C ASP A 44 16.40 -20.15 5.38
N ASP A 45 15.80 -20.74 6.42
CA ASP A 45 15.43 -20.06 7.65
C ASP A 45 16.63 -19.62 8.47
N SER A 46 17.82 -20.18 8.25
CA SER A 46 19.05 -19.76 8.93
C SER A 46 19.51 -18.35 8.54
N TYR A 47 19.03 -17.84 7.40
CA TYR A 47 19.28 -16.47 6.94
C TYR A 47 18.13 -15.52 7.27
N ASN A 48 17.07 -15.99 7.94
CA ASN A 48 15.92 -15.17 8.28
C ASN A 48 15.97 -14.78 9.77
N ILE A 49 15.86 -13.48 10.05
CA ILE A 49 15.69 -12.96 11.41
C ILE A 49 14.24 -12.47 11.50
N THR A 50 13.37 -13.30 12.08
CA THR A 50 11.96 -13.02 12.30
C THR A 50 11.59 -13.31 13.75
N GLU A 51 10.94 -12.38 14.44
CA GLU A 51 10.36 -12.64 15.76
C GLU A 51 9.05 -13.46 15.64
N ALA A 52 8.60 -14.07 16.76
CA ALA A 52 7.39 -14.90 16.78
C ALA A 52 6.12 -14.02 16.76
N ASP A 53 5.53 -13.85 15.58
CA ASP A 53 4.40 -12.93 15.38
C ASP A 53 3.01 -13.54 15.59
N TRP A 54 2.14 -12.78 16.26
CA TRP A 54 0.73 -13.11 16.52
C TRP A 54 -0.15 -12.38 15.49
N LEU A 55 -0.91 -13.13 14.70
CA LEU A 55 -1.71 -12.61 13.59
C LEU A 55 -3.02 -11.94 14.08
N ILE A 56 -3.33 -10.73 13.57
CA ILE A 56 -4.60 -10.04 13.82
C ILE A 56 -5.72 -10.49 12.85
N ALA A 57 -5.36 -11.13 11.72
CA ALA A 57 -6.29 -11.74 10.78
C ALA A 57 -5.61 -12.89 9.99
N ASP A 58 -6.38 -13.89 9.53
CA ASP A 58 -5.88 -14.99 8.70
C ASP A 58 -5.39 -14.43 7.34
N PRO A 59 -4.09 -14.49 7.01
CA PRO A 59 -3.53 -13.93 5.78
C PRO A 59 -3.81 -14.78 4.54
N LYS A 60 -4.51 -15.91 4.64
CA LYS A 60 -4.78 -16.81 3.50
C LYS A 60 -5.36 -16.11 2.28
N TRP A 61 -6.12 -15.03 2.45
CA TRP A 61 -6.67 -14.28 1.31
C TRP A 61 -5.57 -13.67 0.42
N LEU A 62 -4.41 -13.28 0.98
CA LEU A 62 -3.25 -12.82 0.22
C LEU A 62 -2.57 -13.95 -0.57
N LEU A 63 -2.69 -15.19 -0.10
CA LEU A 63 -2.14 -16.38 -0.76
C LEU A 63 -3.01 -16.85 -1.93
N CYS A 64 -4.26 -16.40 -2.03
CA CYS A 64 -5.14 -16.62 -3.18
C CYS A 64 -4.77 -15.77 -4.41
N LYS A 65 -3.67 -14.99 -4.34
CA LYS A 65 -3.21 -14.17 -5.46
C LYS A 65 -2.76 -15.08 -6.61
N GLU A 66 -3.54 -15.09 -7.68
CA GLU A 66 -3.13 -15.70 -8.95
C GLU A 66 -1.85 -15.01 -9.46
N GLU A 67 -0.94 -15.77 -10.09
CA GLU A 67 0.29 -15.26 -10.70
C GLU A 67 0.04 -14.45 -11.99
N LYS A 68 -0.97 -13.59 -11.98
CA LYS A 68 -1.28 -12.68 -13.07
C LYS A 68 -0.51 -11.37 -12.89
N ARG A 69 -0.08 -10.77 -14.01
CA ARG A 69 0.34 -9.36 -14.01
C ARG A 69 -0.86 -8.51 -13.61
N GLY A 70 -0.75 -7.79 -12.51
CA GLY A 70 -1.75 -6.81 -12.11
C GLY A 70 -1.63 -5.54 -12.95
N THR A 71 -2.78 -4.91 -13.22
CA THR A 71 -2.93 -3.64 -13.89
C THR A 71 -3.28 -2.58 -12.86
N ILE A 72 -2.57 -1.45 -12.88
CA ILE A 72 -2.95 -0.25 -12.14
C ILE A 72 -3.43 0.79 -13.14
N THR A 73 -4.66 1.25 -12.98
CA THR A 73 -5.27 2.32 -13.76
C THR A 73 -5.31 3.59 -12.94
N ILE A 74 -4.74 4.67 -13.46
CA ILE A 74 -4.80 6.01 -12.86
C ILE A 74 -5.62 6.89 -13.79
N SER A 75 -6.63 7.56 -13.24
CA SER A 75 -7.42 8.55 -13.98
C SER A 75 -7.56 9.82 -13.17
N VAL A 76 -7.61 10.96 -13.85
CA VAL A 76 -7.79 12.27 -13.23
C VAL A 76 -8.95 12.97 -13.93
N ARG A 77 -9.86 13.52 -13.14
CA ARG A 77 -10.98 14.31 -13.64
C ARG A 77 -11.09 15.59 -12.82
N ARG A 78 -11.22 16.73 -13.49
CA ARG A 78 -11.61 17.97 -12.84
C ARG A 78 -13.13 17.99 -12.58
N MET A 79 -13.53 18.32 -11.37
CA MET A 79 -14.92 18.58 -10.99
C MET A 79 -14.98 19.93 -10.28
N ALA A 80 -15.49 20.95 -11.00
CA ALA A 80 -15.49 22.33 -10.54
C ALA A 80 -14.07 22.79 -10.10
N ASP A 81 -13.91 23.07 -8.81
CA ASP A 81 -12.67 23.56 -8.20
C ASP A 81 -11.78 22.45 -7.66
N ASP A 82 -12.14 21.17 -7.87
CA ASP A 82 -11.42 20.01 -7.39
C ASP A 82 -10.88 19.12 -8.53
N LEU A 83 -9.76 18.44 -8.27
CA LEU A 83 -9.30 17.28 -9.01
C LEU A 83 -9.68 16.02 -8.25
N LEU A 84 -10.41 15.12 -8.91
CA LEU A 84 -10.60 13.75 -8.48
C LEU A 84 -9.59 12.87 -9.19
N ILE A 85 -8.65 12.37 -8.41
CA ILE A 85 -7.67 11.39 -8.87
C ILE A 85 -8.20 10.03 -8.42
N GLN A 86 -8.27 9.07 -9.32
CA GLN A 86 -8.68 7.70 -9.05
C GLN A 86 -7.56 6.76 -9.41
N VAL A 87 -7.19 5.90 -8.46
CA VAL A 87 -6.21 4.83 -8.61
C VAL A 87 -6.94 3.51 -8.39
N LYS A 88 -6.97 2.66 -9.41
CA LYS A 88 -7.61 1.34 -9.36
C LYS A 88 -6.60 0.26 -9.68
N ASP A 89 -6.61 -0.83 -8.93
CA ASP A 89 -5.97 -2.09 -9.31
C ASP A 89 -7.00 -3.19 -9.59
N ASP A 90 -6.58 -4.21 -10.33
CA ASP A 90 -7.32 -5.45 -10.61
C ASP A 90 -6.79 -6.63 -9.76
N GLY A 91 -6.24 -6.31 -8.58
CA GLY A 91 -5.73 -7.31 -7.66
C GLY A 91 -6.83 -8.16 -7.03
N ILE A 92 -6.45 -8.95 -6.04
CA ILE A 92 -7.37 -9.83 -5.30
C ILE A 92 -8.45 -9.09 -4.48
N GLY A 93 -8.31 -7.76 -4.31
CA GLY A 93 -9.14 -6.97 -3.41
C GLY A 93 -8.98 -7.35 -1.94
N MET A 94 -9.80 -6.76 -1.07
CA MET A 94 -9.73 -6.94 0.38
C MET A 94 -11.08 -7.43 0.94
N PRO A 95 -11.08 -8.27 1.99
CA PRO A 95 -12.30 -8.59 2.72
C PRO A 95 -12.87 -7.34 3.41
N GLU A 96 -14.19 -7.23 3.56
CA GLU A 96 -14.82 -6.05 4.16
C GLU A 96 -14.28 -5.74 5.56
N LYS A 97 -14.05 -6.76 6.40
CA LYS A 97 -13.46 -6.58 7.74
C LYS A 97 -12.09 -5.88 7.70
N VAL A 98 -11.29 -6.14 6.68
CA VAL A 98 -9.99 -5.49 6.47
C VAL A 98 -10.22 -4.06 5.99
N LEU A 99 -11.11 -3.86 5.01
CA LEU A 99 -11.46 -2.55 4.47
C LEU A 99 -12.03 -1.60 5.54
N GLU A 100 -12.89 -2.09 6.43
CA GLU A 100 -13.41 -1.36 7.58
C GLU A 100 -12.32 -0.91 8.54
N ASN A 101 -11.27 -1.73 8.73
CA ASN A 101 -10.12 -1.33 9.52
C ASN A 101 -9.39 -0.16 8.85
N PHE A 102 -9.19 -0.19 7.53
CA PHE A 102 -8.62 0.96 6.81
C PHE A 102 -9.48 2.22 6.98
N ARG A 103 -10.79 2.11 6.75
CA ARG A 103 -11.72 3.25 6.83
C ARG A 103 -11.77 3.87 8.23
N ARG A 104 -11.68 3.05 9.29
CA ARG A 104 -11.65 3.54 10.68
C ARG A 104 -10.35 4.25 11.05
N ASN A 105 -9.24 3.85 10.43
CA ASN A 105 -7.90 4.35 10.76
C ASN A 105 -7.40 5.46 9.84
N LEU A 106 -8.12 5.73 8.75
CA LEU A 106 -7.80 6.79 7.81
C LEU A 106 -7.99 8.20 8.41
N PRO A 107 -9.06 8.48 9.17
CA PRO A 107 -9.19 9.75 9.89
C PRO A 107 -8.07 9.86 10.91
N VAL A 108 -7.18 10.84 10.71
CA VAL A 108 -6.05 11.07 11.62
C VAL A 108 -6.57 11.73 12.90
N THR A 109 -7.03 10.92 13.84
CA THR A 109 -7.24 11.34 15.23
C THR A 109 -5.91 11.21 15.97
N HIS A 110 -5.58 12.19 16.79
CA HIS A 110 -4.29 12.28 17.50
C HIS A 110 -4.00 11.12 18.47
N ASN A 111 -4.93 10.19 18.69
CA ASN A 111 -4.87 9.21 19.78
C ASN A 111 -5.00 7.72 19.36
N SER A 112 -4.84 7.37 18.08
CA SER A 112 -4.93 5.96 17.64
C SER A 112 -3.56 5.30 17.49
N SER A 113 -3.00 4.85 18.61
CA SER A 113 -1.77 4.03 18.68
C SER A 113 -2.00 2.54 18.43
N GLU A 114 -3.25 2.05 18.40
CA GLU A 114 -3.54 0.61 18.60
C GLU A 114 -4.26 -0.13 17.47
N THR A 115 -4.09 0.27 16.21
CA THR A 115 -4.60 -0.55 15.10
C THR A 115 -3.46 -1.13 14.27
N GLY A 116 -3.46 -2.46 14.19
CA GLY A 116 -2.52 -3.27 13.42
C GLY A 116 -2.90 -3.36 11.93
N GLY A 117 -1.89 -3.60 11.11
CA GLY A 117 -1.98 -3.93 9.68
C GLY A 117 -2.00 -2.77 8.68
N SER A 118 -1.10 -2.83 7.69
CA SER A 118 -1.14 -2.38 6.28
C SER A 118 -1.59 -0.96 5.88
N GLY A 119 -2.04 -0.12 6.82
CA GLY A 119 -2.59 1.22 6.60
C GLY A 119 -1.60 2.38 6.51
N PHE A 120 -0.31 2.16 6.77
CA PHE A 120 0.66 3.26 6.93
C PHE A 120 0.82 4.11 5.66
N GLY A 121 0.84 3.46 4.49
CA GLY A 121 0.93 4.17 3.20
C GLY A 121 -0.23 5.14 3.02
N LEU A 122 -1.47 4.66 3.16
CA LEU A 122 -2.67 5.48 2.98
C LEU A 122 -2.82 6.56 4.06
N ARG A 123 -2.47 6.25 5.32
CA ARG A 123 -2.45 7.24 6.39
C ARG A 123 -1.46 8.36 6.11
N ASN A 124 -0.26 8.05 5.61
CA ASN A 124 0.72 9.07 5.24
C ASN A 124 0.24 9.94 4.09
N VAL A 125 -0.44 9.35 3.10
CA VAL A 125 -1.03 10.14 2.00
C VAL A 125 -2.15 11.03 2.53
N GLN A 126 -3.04 10.52 3.39
CA GLN A 126 -4.10 11.31 4.02
C GLN A 126 -3.54 12.45 4.87
N GLU A 127 -2.47 12.20 5.62
CA GLU A 127 -1.80 13.22 6.44
C GLU A 127 -1.19 14.32 5.56
N ARG A 128 -0.50 13.94 4.48
CA ARG A 128 0.06 14.90 3.51
C ARG A 128 -1.04 15.73 2.86
N ILE A 129 -2.13 15.10 2.42
CA ILE A 129 -3.28 15.82 1.85
C ILE A 129 -3.83 16.83 2.85
N ARG A 130 -4.00 16.43 4.12
CA ARG A 130 -4.47 17.32 5.18
C ARG A 130 -3.51 18.49 5.42
N LEU A 131 -2.20 18.24 5.46
CA LEU A 131 -1.18 19.27 5.70
C LEU A 131 -1.08 20.27 4.54
N HIS A 132 -1.21 19.80 3.29
CA HIS A 132 -1.05 20.65 2.11
C HIS A 132 -2.34 21.37 1.70
N TYR A 133 -3.50 20.72 1.83
CA TYR A 133 -4.77 21.21 1.28
C TYR A 133 -5.85 21.46 2.33
N GLY A 134 -5.63 21.05 3.58
CA GLY A 134 -6.57 21.20 4.68
C GLY A 134 -7.47 19.98 4.90
N GLY A 135 -8.20 19.98 6.03
CA GLY A 135 -8.99 18.84 6.51
C GLY A 135 -10.21 18.46 5.67
N ASN A 136 -10.61 19.30 4.71
CA ASN A 136 -11.73 19.04 3.81
C ASN A 136 -11.38 18.06 2.68
N TYR A 137 -10.10 17.73 2.51
CA TYR A 137 -9.63 16.80 1.49
C TYR A 137 -9.27 15.46 2.10
N ASN A 138 -9.79 14.41 1.49
CA ASN A 138 -9.71 13.06 2.03
C ASN A 138 -9.54 12.02 0.93
N ILE A 139 -9.09 10.85 1.37
CA ILE A 139 -9.03 9.65 0.57
C ILE A 139 -10.31 8.84 0.84
N VAL A 140 -10.87 8.26 -0.21
CA VAL A 140 -11.93 7.25 -0.12
C VAL A 140 -11.40 5.95 -0.70
N ILE A 141 -11.64 4.84 0.00
CA ILE A 141 -11.24 3.50 -0.42
C ILE A 141 -12.43 2.56 -0.51
N THR A 142 -12.46 1.80 -1.60
CA THR A 142 -13.40 0.71 -1.87
C THR A 142 -12.60 -0.48 -2.40
N SER A 143 -12.95 -1.69 -1.98
CA SER A 143 -12.27 -2.90 -2.42
C SER A 143 -13.25 -4.06 -2.35
N GLU A 144 -13.14 -5.00 -3.29
CA GLU A 144 -13.96 -6.20 -3.32
C GLU A 144 -13.10 -7.40 -3.71
N ILE A 145 -13.28 -8.51 -2.98
CA ILE A 145 -12.54 -9.76 -3.22
C ILE A 145 -12.77 -10.24 -4.66
N GLY A 146 -11.68 -10.49 -5.38
CA GLY A 146 -11.69 -10.94 -6.77
C GLY A 146 -11.88 -9.83 -7.81
N VAL A 147 -12.12 -8.58 -7.38
CA VAL A 147 -12.32 -7.42 -8.28
C VAL A 147 -11.12 -6.47 -8.24
N GLY A 148 -10.57 -6.22 -7.05
CA GLY A 148 -9.45 -5.31 -6.83
C GLY A 148 -9.79 -4.16 -5.90
N THR A 149 -8.93 -3.15 -5.85
CA THR A 149 -9.09 -1.97 -4.99
C THR A 149 -9.18 -0.70 -5.81
N MET A 150 -10.00 0.23 -5.36
CA MET A 150 -10.12 1.57 -5.90
C MET A 150 -9.96 2.60 -4.79
N ILE A 151 -9.07 3.55 -5.03
CA ILE A 151 -8.77 4.68 -4.16
C ILE A 151 -9.11 5.95 -4.92
N VAL A 152 -9.86 6.85 -4.29
CA VAL A 152 -10.19 8.17 -4.82
C VAL A 152 -9.60 9.23 -3.90
N LEU A 153 -8.80 10.13 -4.45
CA LEU A 153 -8.26 11.30 -3.76
C LEU A 153 -8.92 12.55 -4.36
N ARG A 154 -9.33 13.47 -3.49
CA ARG A 154 -9.79 14.80 -3.89
C ARG A 154 -8.76 15.82 -3.43
N ILE A 155 -8.34 16.72 -4.32
CA ILE A 155 -7.46 17.86 -4.03
C ILE A 155 -7.94 19.09 -4.81
N PRO A 156 -7.58 20.33 -4.42
CA PRO A 156 -7.95 21.51 -5.18
C PRO A 156 -7.36 21.49 -6.60
N ALA A 157 -8.13 21.94 -7.58
CA ALA A 157 -7.67 22.20 -8.94
C ALA A 157 -7.01 23.57 -9.01
N VAL A 158 -5.70 23.62 -8.74
CA VAL A 158 -4.91 24.84 -8.88
C VAL A 158 -4.59 25.06 -10.37
N LEU A 159 -4.91 26.24 -10.89
CA LEU A 159 -4.48 26.64 -12.23
C LEU A 159 -2.99 26.96 -12.19
N ILE A 160 -2.26 26.49 -13.20
CA ILE A 160 -0.88 26.90 -13.40
C ILE A 160 -0.89 28.37 -13.82
N THR A 161 -0.19 29.19 -13.05
CA THR A 161 0.05 30.62 -13.29
C THR A 161 1.55 30.85 -13.43
N GLU A 162 1.96 31.97 -14.03
CA GLU A 162 3.39 32.32 -14.14
C GLU A 162 4.08 32.39 -12.76
N GLU A 163 3.34 32.73 -11.70
CA GLU A 163 3.83 32.81 -10.32
C GLU A 163 4.06 31.44 -9.67
N ASN A 164 3.22 30.43 -9.96
CA ASN A 164 3.36 29.10 -9.37
C ASN A 164 4.08 28.08 -10.27
N GLN A 165 4.41 28.46 -11.51
CA GLN A 165 5.18 27.63 -12.45
C GLN A 165 6.57 27.25 -11.91
N GLN A 166 7.23 28.17 -11.20
CA GLN A 166 8.57 27.95 -10.63
C GLN A 166 8.60 26.92 -9.48
N GLU A 167 7.45 26.62 -8.86
CA GLU A 167 7.34 25.62 -7.79
C GLU A 167 7.07 24.19 -8.32
N ILE A 168 6.68 24.05 -9.59
CA ILE A 168 6.24 22.77 -10.19
C ILE A 168 7.37 22.04 -10.91
N ASP A 169 8.39 22.75 -11.37
CA ASP A 169 9.55 22.17 -12.07
C ASP A 169 10.55 21.57 -11.05
N ILE A 170 10.31 20.31 -10.64
CA ILE A 170 11.23 19.47 -9.84
C ILE A 170 12.17 18.66 -10.75
#